data_AF-A0A971WEM1-F1
#
_entry.id   AF-A0A971WEM1-F1
#
_cell.length_a   1.000
_cell.length_b   1.000
_cell.length_c   1.000
_cell.angle_alpha   90.00
_cell.angle_beta   90.00
_cell.angle_gamma   90.00
#
_symmetry.space_group_name_H-M   'P 1'
#
loop_
_entity.id
_entity.type
_entity.pdbx_description
1 polymer ?
#
loop_
_entity_poly.entity_id
_entity_poly.type
_entity_poly.pdbx_seq_one_letter_code
_entity_poly.pdbx_strand_id
1 'polypeptide(L)'
;MKKIIGFMFFIAISTLILTSPSFTLIVPVPVQAETQTEVPTDDETEANTTDFVSDYGAIGNDLIDDTEANTTGYVSDYGAIGNDLIDDTQSIQNAINAAGENGYVCFNEGEIYNISATTNKQNILTVMHNNLEIDLNNSTIKLTPNAFESYKMFYICGARDVKIHNGFLQGDRVDHIYKKSISRITVKNGGTGYTAGKLVVNDEGTGGSGLAGTYHVTNGVITSINITNYGGGYLT
;
A
#
# COMPACT_ATOMS: atom_id res chain seq x y z
N MET A 1 61.51 32.94 1.24
CA MET A 1 60.21 33.07 0.55
C MET A 1 60.08 31.92 -0.45
N LYS A 2 59.31 30.88 -0.15
CA LYS A 2 59.08 29.72 -1.03
C LYS A 2 57.69 29.86 -1.65
N LYS A 3 57.62 29.95 -2.98
CA LYS A 3 56.38 30.04 -3.76
C LYS A 3 55.64 28.70 -3.70
N ILE A 4 54.38 28.74 -3.28
CA ILE A 4 53.43 27.63 -3.41
C ILE A 4 52.89 27.67 -4.85
N ILE A 5 53.15 26.62 -5.61
CA ILE A 5 52.58 26.40 -6.95
C ILE A 5 51.29 25.62 -6.74
N GLY A 6 50.14 26.28 -6.89
CA GLY A 6 48.84 25.63 -6.92
C GLY A 6 48.60 25.03 -8.30
N PHE A 7 48.51 23.70 -8.36
CA PHE A 7 48.03 22.99 -9.55
C PHE A 7 46.53 22.79 -9.41
N MET A 8 45.77 23.54 -10.21
CA MET A 8 44.32 23.42 -10.35
C MET A 8 44.06 22.63 -11.63
N PHE A 9 43.65 21.36 -11.51
CA PHE A 9 43.29 20.54 -12.67
C PHE A 9 41.77 20.62 -12.89
N PHE A 10 41.38 21.22 -14.01
CA PHE A 10 40.03 21.12 -14.57
C PHE A 10 39.83 19.71 -15.14
N ILE A 11 38.76 19.02 -14.72
CA ILE A 11 38.30 17.80 -15.37
C ILE A 11 37.46 18.22 -16.59
N ALA A 12 37.93 17.90 -17.80
CA ALA A 12 37.15 18.02 -19.02
C ALA A 12 36.13 16.88 -19.10
N ILE A 13 34.84 17.21 -19.07
CA ILE A 13 33.75 16.25 -19.31
C ILE A 13 33.60 16.11 -20.83
N SER A 14 33.88 14.91 -21.32
CA SER A 14 33.66 14.51 -22.71
C SER A 14 32.16 14.44 -23.01
N THR A 15 31.78 15.02 -24.14
CA THR A 15 30.43 15.12 -24.68
C THR A 15 29.83 13.72 -24.92
N LEU A 16 28.74 13.38 -24.22
CA LEU A 16 27.93 12.20 -24.51
C LEU A 16 26.84 12.57 -25.52
N ILE A 17 26.93 12.00 -26.72
CA ILE A 17 25.89 12.12 -27.76
C ILE A 17 24.75 11.17 -27.36
N LEU A 18 23.62 11.71 -26.91
CA LEU A 18 22.38 10.94 -26.80
C LEU A 18 21.86 10.64 -28.21
N THR A 19 21.89 9.36 -28.59
CA THR A 19 21.05 8.87 -29.70
C THR A 19 19.65 8.65 -29.14
N SER A 20 18.65 9.23 -29.81
CA SER A 20 17.25 9.14 -29.43
C SER A 20 16.73 7.70 -29.57
N PRO A 21 15.88 7.20 -28.65
CA PRO A 21 15.20 5.94 -28.86
C PRO A 21 14.12 6.11 -29.94
N SER A 22 14.14 5.25 -30.94
CA SER A 22 13.07 5.12 -31.93
C SER A 22 11.84 4.47 -31.27
N PHE A 23 10.72 5.18 -31.29
CA PHE A 23 9.41 4.63 -30.93
C PHE A 23 8.85 3.83 -32.11
N THR A 24 8.52 2.56 -31.87
CA THR A 24 7.70 1.76 -32.80
C THR A 24 6.23 1.97 -32.44
N LEU A 25 5.46 2.55 -33.36
CA LEU A 25 4.01 2.67 -33.26
C LEU A 25 3.39 1.28 -33.49
N ILE A 26 2.79 0.69 -32.45
CA ILE A 26 1.96 -0.51 -32.59
C ILE A 26 0.57 -0.05 -33.00
N VAL A 27 0.15 -0.43 -34.21
CA VAL A 27 -1.21 -0.18 -34.72
C VAL A 27 -2.16 -1.22 -34.08
N PRO A 28 -3.30 -0.82 -33.50
CA PRO A 28 -4.24 -1.76 -32.92
C PRO A 28 -4.86 -2.66 -34.00
N VAL A 29 -4.86 -3.97 -33.73
CA VAL A 29 -5.60 -4.97 -34.52
C VAL A 29 -7.10 -4.75 -34.29
N PRO A 30 -7.93 -4.66 -35.34
CA PRO A 30 -9.37 -4.54 -35.18
C PRO A 30 -9.95 -5.82 -34.57
N VAL A 31 -10.59 -5.69 -33.41
CA VAL A 31 -11.41 -6.74 -32.79
C VAL A 31 -12.65 -6.92 -33.68
N GLN A 32 -12.83 -8.12 -34.24
CA GLN A 32 -14.08 -8.50 -34.88
C GLN A 32 -15.14 -8.74 -33.80
N ALA A 33 -16.29 -8.10 -33.95
CA ALA A 33 -17.45 -8.32 -33.11
C ALA A 33 -17.99 -9.73 -33.36
N GLU A 34 -18.05 -10.55 -32.31
CA GLU A 34 -18.76 -11.82 -32.33
C GLU A 34 -20.26 -11.56 -32.16
N THR A 35 -21.03 -12.07 -33.12
CA THR A 35 -22.48 -12.01 -33.19
C THR A 35 -23.08 -12.91 -32.09
N GLN A 36 -23.80 -12.32 -31.13
CA GLN A 36 -24.61 -13.09 -30.20
C GLN A 36 -25.79 -13.73 -30.95
N THR A 37 -25.97 -15.03 -30.75
CA THR A 37 -27.12 -15.78 -31.26
C THR A 37 -28.17 -15.79 -30.14
N GLU A 38 -29.32 -15.15 -30.38
CA GLU A 38 -30.45 -15.16 -29.45
C GLU A 38 -31.01 -16.58 -29.30
N VAL A 39 -31.23 -17.00 -28.05
CA VAL A 39 -31.97 -18.21 -27.69
C VAL A 39 -33.44 -17.83 -27.53
N PRO A 40 -34.38 -18.49 -28.22
CA PRO A 40 -35.80 -18.27 -27.99
C PRO A 40 -36.23 -19.03 -26.74
N THR A 41 -36.87 -18.35 -25.79
CA THR A 41 -37.61 -19.01 -24.70
C THR A 41 -39.09 -18.87 -24.97
N ASP A 42 -39.71 -20.02 -25.21
CA ASP A 42 -41.13 -20.18 -25.47
C ASP A 42 -42.01 -19.64 -24.34
N ASP A 43 -43.06 -18.98 -24.79
CA ASP A 43 -44.28 -18.61 -24.11
C ASP A 43 -45.12 -19.88 -23.85
N GLU A 44 -45.44 -20.17 -22.58
CA GLU A 44 -46.68 -20.86 -22.23
C GLU A 44 -47.29 -20.25 -20.95
N THR A 45 -48.14 -19.26 -21.18
CA THR A 45 -49.55 -19.14 -20.74
C THR A 45 -50.01 -19.73 -19.38
N GLU A 46 -50.75 -18.89 -18.65
CA GLU A 46 -51.43 -19.07 -17.38
C GLU A 46 -52.43 -20.26 -17.27
N ALA A 47 -52.60 -20.77 -16.04
CA ALA A 47 -53.89 -21.25 -15.56
C ALA A 47 -54.08 -21.04 -14.05
N ASN A 48 -55.04 -20.15 -13.77
CA ASN A 48 -55.85 -19.90 -12.57
C ASN A 48 -56.28 -21.16 -11.78
N THR A 49 -56.47 -20.99 -10.46
CA THR A 49 -57.39 -21.65 -9.48
C THR A 49 -56.61 -21.92 -8.18
N THR A 50 -57.05 -21.61 -6.96
CA THR A 50 -58.35 -21.21 -6.43
C THR A 50 -58.13 -20.57 -5.06
N ASP A 51 -58.91 -19.53 -4.83
CA ASP A 51 -59.38 -19.00 -3.55
C ASP A 51 -59.83 -20.14 -2.60
N PHE A 52 -59.17 -20.29 -1.44
CA PHE A 52 -59.69 -21.02 -0.29
C PHE A 52 -59.26 -20.36 1.03
N VAL A 53 -60.15 -19.51 1.54
CA VAL A 53 -60.63 -19.43 2.93
C VAL A 53 -59.58 -19.15 4.02
N SER A 54 -59.69 -17.93 4.55
CA SER A 54 -59.31 -17.49 5.88
C SER A 54 -59.79 -18.43 7.00
N ASP A 55 -58.99 -18.51 8.07
CA ASP A 55 -59.37 -18.95 9.42
C ASP A 55 -59.06 -20.42 9.76
N TYR A 56 -57.78 -20.67 10.08
CA TYR A 56 -57.41 -21.59 11.16
C TYR A 56 -56.36 -20.91 12.04
N GLY A 57 -56.69 -20.82 13.34
CA GLY A 57 -55.95 -20.10 14.36
C GLY A 57 -54.46 -20.45 14.43
N ALA A 58 -53.66 -19.40 14.59
CA ALA A 58 -52.24 -19.47 14.87
C ALA A 58 -51.98 -20.28 16.16
N ILE A 59 -51.41 -21.47 15.99
CA ILE A 59 -50.69 -22.20 17.03
C ILE A 59 -49.46 -22.85 16.40
N GLY A 60 -48.31 -22.27 16.71
CA GLY A 60 -47.04 -22.97 16.90
C GLY A 60 -46.32 -23.53 15.68
N ASN A 61 -45.39 -22.74 15.13
CA ASN A 61 -44.01 -23.21 14.86
C ASN A 61 -43.14 -21.93 14.78
N ASP A 62 -42.54 -21.50 15.87
CA ASP A 62 -41.23 -22.01 16.32
C ASP A 62 -40.19 -22.00 15.19
N LEU A 63 -39.90 -20.79 14.71
CA LEU A 63 -38.57 -20.32 14.29
C LEU A 63 -38.58 -18.79 14.46
N ILE A 64 -38.74 -18.33 15.71
CA ILE A 64 -38.10 -17.05 16.05
C ILE A 64 -36.62 -17.41 16.05
N ASP A 65 -36.00 -17.14 14.91
CA ASP A 65 -34.56 -17.07 14.79
C ASP A 65 -34.09 -16.05 15.83
N ASP A 66 -33.61 -16.57 16.96
CA ASP A 66 -32.91 -15.83 18.01
C ASP A 66 -31.52 -15.41 17.51
N THR A 67 -31.47 -14.86 16.29
CA THR A 67 -30.35 -14.07 15.84
C THR A 67 -30.44 -12.80 16.66
N GLU A 68 -29.78 -12.81 17.83
CA GLU A 68 -29.30 -11.58 18.46
C GLU A 68 -28.79 -10.72 17.30
N ALA A 69 -29.48 -9.60 17.04
CA ALA A 69 -29.19 -8.74 15.93
C ALA A 69 -27.70 -8.43 15.98
N ASN A 70 -26.93 -9.06 15.09
CA ASN A 70 -25.54 -8.77 14.95
C ASN A 70 -25.46 -7.25 14.79
N THR A 71 -24.71 -6.57 15.65
CA THR A 71 -24.69 -5.11 15.70
C THR A 71 -24.02 -4.61 14.42
N THR A 72 -24.78 -4.56 13.32
CA THR A 72 -24.32 -4.15 12.00
C THR A 72 -23.97 -2.68 12.08
N GLY A 73 -22.68 -2.37 11.98
CA GLY A 73 -22.19 -1.00 11.89
C GLY A 73 -21.58 -0.74 10.52
N TYR A 74 -22.14 0.19 9.75
CA TYR A 74 -21.43 0.72 8.59
C TYR A 74 -20.28 1.59 9.05
N VAL A 75 -19.12 1.51 8.39
CA VAL A 75 -17.98 2.38 8.72
C VAL A 75 -18.29 3.88 8.58
N SER A 76 -19.27 4.23 7.73
CA SER A 76 -19.75 5.60 7.55
C SER A 76 -20.45 6.16 8.78
N ASP A 77 -21.08 5.31 9.60
CA ASP A 77 -21.72 5.73 10.86
C ASP A 77 -20.68 6.23 11.88
N TYR A 78 -19.42 5.84 11.68
CA TYR A 78 -18.27 6.24 12.49
C TYR A 78 -17.41 7.32 11.81
N GLY A 79 -17.87 7.85 10.67
CA GLY A 79 -17.24 8.96 9.96
C GLY A 79 -16.16 8.55 8.95
N ALA A 80 -16.14 7.30 8.49
CA ALA A 80 -15.33 6.94 7.32
C ALA A 80 -16.03 7.40 6.05
N ILE A 81 -15.30 7.99 5.10
CA ILE A 81 -15.87 8.50 3.86
C ILE A 81 -15.06 7.93 2.69
N GLY A 82 -15.68 7.03 1.94
CA GLY A 82 -15.02 6.44 0.79
C GLY A 82 -14.70 7.46 -0.31
N ASN A 83 -13.59 7.24 -1.01
CA ASN A 83 -13.13 8.00 -2.18
C ASN A 83 -12.73 9.47 -1.92
N ASP A 84 -12.59 9.92 -0.68
CA ASP A 84 -12.31 11.32 -0.35
C ASP A 84 -10.80 11.65 -0.21
N LEU A 85 -9.93 10.63 -0.31
CA LEU A 85 -8.47 10.71 -0.12
C LEU A 85 -8.01 11.03 1.31
N ILE A 86 -8.93 11.06 2.28
CA ILE A 86 -8.65 11.32 3.69
C ILE A 86 -8.40 10.00 4.41
N ASP A 87 -7.67 10.07 5.52
CA ASP A 87 -7.36 8.93 6.37
C ASP A 87 -8.56 8.51 7.23
N ASP A 88 -9.12 7.34 6.93
CA ASP A 88 -10.24 6.69 7.61
C ASP A 88 -9.82 5.79 8.78
N THR A 89 -8.51 5.68 9.08
CA THR A 89 -7.96 4.69 10.03
C THR A 89 -8.71 4.70 11.37
N GLN A 90 -8.99 5.88 11.91
CA GLN A 90 -9.66 5.99 13.21
C GLN A 90 -11.15 5.66 13.12
N SER A 91 -11.84 6.11 12.07
CA SER A 91 -13.26 5.84 11.85
C SER A 91 -13.53 4.35 11.68
N ILE A 92 -12.70 3.66 10.88
CA ILE A 92 -12.78 2.21 10.69
C ILE A 92 -12.44 1.48 12.00
N GLN A 93 -11.41 1.94 12.74
CA GLN A 93 -11.10 1.34 14.05
C GLN A 93 -12.24 1.51 15.05
N ASN A 94 -12.94 2.64 15.04
CA ASN A 94 -14.11 2.87 15.89
C ASN A 94 -15.24 1.90 15.54
N ALA A 95 -15.50 1.65 14.25
CA ALA A 95 -16.48 0.67 13.80
C ALA A 95 -16.14 -0.75 14.29
N ILE A 96 -14.88 -1.17 14.14
CA ILE A 96 -14.39 -2.47 14.64
C ILE A 96 -14.59 -2.60 16.17
N ASN A 97 -14.22 -1.56 16.92
CA ASN A 97 -14.35 -1.56 18.38
C ASN A 97 -15.81 -1.59 18.84
N ALA A 98 -16.70 -0.91 18.11
CA ALA A 98 -18.11 -0.82 18.44
C ALA A 98 -18.89 -2.09 18.09
N ALA A 99 -18.51 -2.77 16.99
CA ALA A 99 -19.10 -4.05 16.62
C ALA A 99 -18.85 -5.12 17.70
N GLY A 100 -17.66 -5.14 18.31
CA GLY A 100 -17.36 -6.01 19.44
C GLY A 100 -17.36 -7.50 19.10
N GLU A 101 -17.59 -8.34 20.12
CA GLU A 101 -17.70 -9.80 19.97
C GLU A 101 -18.96 -10.17 19.16
N ASN A 102 -18.87 -11.17 18.29
CA ASN A 102 -19.95 -11.59 17.38
C ASN A 102 -20.45 -10.47 16.45
N GLY A 103 -19.67 -9.40 16.28
CA GLY A 103 -20.07 -8.20 15.55
C GLY A 103 -20.00 -8.32 14.03
N TYR A 104 -20.52 -7.30 13.35
CA TYR A 104 -20.47 -7.15 11.90
C TYR A 104 -20.11 -5.72 11.51
N VAL A 105 -19.04 -5.57 10.75
CA VAL A 105 -18.60 -4.29 10.18
C VAL A 105 -18.79 -4.33 8.67
N CYS A 106 -19.53 -3.35 8.15
CA CYS A 106 -19.81 -3.24 6.72
C CYS A 106 -19.20 -1.98 6.12
N PHE A 107 -18.67 -2.08 4.91
CA PHE A 107 -18.24 -0.94 4.10
C PHE A 107 -19.30 -0.59 3.05
N ASN A 108 -19.36 0.67 2.60
CA ASN A 108 -20.20 1.02 1.45
C ASN A 108 -19.64 0.36 0.19
N GLU A 109 -20.50 0.02 -0.75
CA GLU A 109 -20.09 -0.84 -1.88
C GLU A 109 -19.04 -0.19 -2.78
N GLY A 110 -17.93 -0.90 -3.04
CA GLY A 110 -16.97 -0.56 -4.08
C GLY A 110 -16.12 0.69 -3.85
N GLU A 111 -16.19 1.30 -2.66
CA GLU A 111 -15.45 2.53 -2.37
C GLU A 111 -13.97 2.26 -2.01
N ILE A 112 -13.15 3.31 -2.05
CA ILE A 112 -11.75 3.26 -1.62
C ILE A 112 -11.61 4.01 -0.29
N TYR A 113 -11.19 3.30 0.75
CA TYR A 113 -10.94 3.86 2.08
C TYR A 113 -9.45 3.92 2.33
N ASN A 114 -8.93 5.10 2.71
CA ASN A 114 -7.49 5.24 2.93
C ASN A 114 -7.17 5.02 4.40
N ILE A 115 -6.15 4.24 4.68
CA ILE A 115 -5.62 4.04 6.03
C ILE A 115 -4.14 4.44 6.06
N SER A 116 -3.62 4.82 7.22
CA SER A 116 -2.24 5.27 7.36
C SER A 116 -1.52 4.55 8.49
N ALA A 117 -0.27 4.19 8.22
CA ALA A 117 0.68 3.86 9.27
C ALA A 117 1.20 5.15 9.92
N THR A 118 1.34 5.14 11.25
CA THR A 118 1.95 6.27 11.99
C THR A 118 3.18 5.81 12.74
N THR A 119 4.01 6.75 13.24
CA THR A 119 5.25 6.47 13.98
C THR A 119 5.07 5.53 15.16
N ASN A 120 3.87 5.49 15.73
CA ASN A 120 3.53 4.64 16.86
C ASN A 120 2.61 3.46 16.48
N LYS A 121 2.18 3.35 15.22
CA LYS A 121 1.16 2.39 14.78
C LYS A 121 1.54 1.73 13.45
N GLN A 122 2.30 0.63 13.54
CA GLN A 122 2.52 -0.31 12.44
C GLN A 122 1.42 -1.37 12.35
N ASN A 123 0.62 -1.53 13.40
CA ASN A 123 -0.60 -2.37 13.43
C ASN A 123 -1.80 -1.45 13.21
N ILE A 124 -2.21 -1.26 11.96
CA ILE A 124 -3.05 -0.12 11.55
C ILE A 124 -4.50 -0.30 12.00
N LEU A 125 -5.14 -1.40 11.64
CA LEU A 125 -6.45 -1.81 12.16
C LEU A 125 -6.26 -3.00 13.09
N THR A 126 -6.57 -2.83 14.36
CA THR A 126 -6.41 -3.86 15.38
C THR A 126 -7.76 -4.54 15.61
N VAL A 127 -7.76 -5.87 15.53
CA VAL A 127 -8.95 -6.71 15.74
C VAL A 127 -8.69 -7.62 16.94
N MET A 128 -9.47 -7.43 18.00
CA MET A 128 -9.34 -8.17 19.27
C MET A 128 -10.64 -8.85 19.71
N HIS A 129 -11.61 -8.95 18.80
CA HIS A 129 -12.94 -9.50 19.06
C HIS A 129 -13.11 -10.85 18.38
N ASN A 130 -13.69 -11.82 19.08
CA ASN A 130 -14.00 -13.12 18.52
C ASN A 130 -15.27 -13.06 17.67
N ASN A 131 -15.36 -13.94 16.68
CA ASN A 131 -16.54 -14.11 15.84
C ASN A 131 -16.94 -12.81 15.11
N LEU A 132 -16.00 -11.90 14.90
CA LEU A 132 -16.20 -10.64 14.19
C LEU A 132 -16.13 -10.86 12.67
N GLU A 133 -17.11 -10.35 11.95
CA GLU A 133 -17.14 -10.35 10.49
C GLU A 133 -16.93 -8.92 9.96
N ILE A 134 -15.98 -8.77 9.04
CA ILE A 134 -15.66 -7.51 8.36
C ILE A 134 -15.89 -7.73 6.86
N ASP A 135 -17.02 -7.25 6.38
CA ASP A 135 -17.39 -7.30 4.97
C ASP A 135 -16.95 -6.01 4.27
N LEU A 136 -15.95 -6.13 3.40
CA LEU A 136 -15.45 -5.00 2.62
C LEU A 136 -16.40 -4.61 1.49
N ASN A 137 -17.42 -5.42 1.17
CA ASN A 137 -18.47 -5.08 0.20
C ASN A 137 -17.92 -4.55 -1.15
N ASN A 138 -17.06 -5.33 -1.79
CA ASN A 138 -16.28 -5.00 -2.99
C ASN A 138 -15.36 -3.76 -2.88
N SER A 139 -15.18 -3.19 -1.69
CA SER A 139 -14.33 -2.01 -1.46
C SER A 139 -12.85 -2.34 -1.47
N THR A 140 -12.04 -1.28 -1.55
CA THR A 140 -10.60 -1.35 -1.37
C THR A 140 -10.19 -0.60 -0.11
N ILE A 141 -9.52 -1.29 0.82
CA ILE A 141 -8.74 -0.61 1.85
C ILE A 141 -7.35 -0.34 1.28
N LYS A 142 -6.99 0.93 1.18
CA LYS A 142 -5.74 1.39 0.58
C LYS A 142 -4.84 2.02 1.62
N LEU A 143 -3.58 1.60 1.68
CA LEU A 143 -2.59 2.24 2.53
C LEU A 143 -2.06 3.51 1.89
N THR A 144 -1.97 4.59 2.66
CA THR A 144 -1.28 5.81 2.25
C THR A 144 0.23 5.59 2.19
N PRO A 145 0.94 6.25 1.25
CA PRO A 145 2.39 6.22 1.18
C PRO A 145 3.05 6.48 2.53
N ASN A 146 3.89 5.56 2.98
CA ASN A 146 4.63 5.71 4.24
C ASN A 146 6.06 5.20 4.11
N ALA A 147 6.87 5.42 5.14
CA ALA A 147 8.29 5.06 5.15
C ALA A 147 8.60 3.82 6.02
N PHE A 148 7.60 3.11 6.53
CA PHE A 148 7.83 1.96 7.40
C PHE A 148 8.24 0.74 6.60
N GLU A 149 9.33 0.09 7.00
CA GLU A 149 9.83 -1.10 6.32
C GLU A 149 8.83 -2.26 6.35
N SER A 150 8.00 -2.31 7.39
CA SER A 150 6.92 -3.27 7.55
C SER A 150 5.74 -2.67 8.31
N TYR A 151 4.55 -3.15 7.98
CA TYR A 151 3.29 -2.77 8.62
C TYR A 151 2.29 -3.94 8.49
N LYS A 152 1.20 -3.86 9.26
CA LYS A 152 0.06 -4.77 9.20
C LYS A 152 -1.19 -3.93 9.01
N MET A 153 -1.82 -4.05 7.85
CA MET A 153 -3.11 -3.38 7.58
C MET A 153 -4.16 -3.87 8.57
N PHE A 154 -4.25 -5.19 8.74
CA PHE A 154 -4.98 -5.83 9.83
C PHE A 154 -4.02 -6.53 10.79
N TYR A 155 -4.19 -6.28 12.08
CA TYR A 155 -3.50 -6.97 13.15
C TYR A 155 -4.53 -7.65 14.06
N ILE A 156 -4.72 -8.94 13.83
CA ILE A 156 -5.61 -9.79 14.61
C ILE A 156 -4.82 -10.33 15.81
N CYS A 157 -5.25 -9.99 17.03
CA CYS A 157 -4.54 -10.36 18.26
C CYS A 157 -5.53 -10.73 19.35
N GLY A 158 -5.38 -11.91 19.96
CA GLY A 158 -6.27 -12.36 21.04
C GLY A 158 -7.70 -12.70 20.59
N ALA A 159 -7.95 -12.79 19.28
CA ALA A 159 -9.24 -13.09 18.69
C ALA A 159 -9.25 -14.46 17.99
N ARG A 160 -10.45 -15.06 17.87
CA ARG A 160 -10.73 -16.27 17.08
C ARG A 160 -11.91 -16.04 16.13
N ASP A 161 -12.01 -16.84 15.08
CA ASP A 161 -13.14 -16.85 14.14
C ASP A 161 -13.45 -15.49 13.49
N VAL A 162 -12.41 -14.70 13.22
CA VAL A 162 -12.51 -13.42 12.50
C VAL A 162 -12.59 -13.68 11.00
N LYS A 163 -13.54 -13.05 10.32
CA LYS A 163 -13.65 -13.06 8.85
C LYS A 163 -13.42 -11.66 8.29
N ILE A 164 -12.63 -11.58 7.22
CA ILE A 164 -12.41 -10.36 6.44
C ILE A 164 -12.55 -10.77 4.98
N HIS A 165 -13.56 -10.27 4.27
CA HIS A 165 -13.91 -10.77 2.93
C HIS A 165 -14.52 -9.71 2.02
N ASN A 166 -14.82 -10.13 0.78
CA ASN A 166 -15.46 -9.34 -0.29
C ASN A 166 -14.77 -8.00 -0.55
N GLY A 167 -13.47 -7.96 -0.84
CA GLY A 167 -12.82 -6.71 -1.24
C GLY A 167 -11.32 -6.87 -1.46
N PHE A 168 -10.64 -5.74 -1.57
CA PHE A 168 -9.21 -5.68 -1.86
C PHE A 168 -8.44 -4.98 -0.74
N LEU A 169 -7.24 -5.49 -0.47
CA LEU A 169 -6.25 -4.83 0.37
C LEU A 169 -5.11 -4.35 -0.52
N GLN A 170 -4.94 -3.03 -0.60
CA GLN A 170 -3.88 -2.42 -1.36
C GLN A 170 -2.86 -1.79 -0.40
N GLY A 171 -1.70 -2.43 -0.25
CA GLY A 171 -0.53 -1.80 0.39
C GLY A 171 0.03 -0.67 -0.48
N ASP A 172 1.02 0.05 0.06
CA ASP A 172 1.62 1.20 -0.60
C ASP A 172 2.82 0.84 -1.50
N ARG A 173 3.08 -0.43 -1.82
CA ARG A 173 4.34 -0.89 -2.48
C ARG A 173 4.83 -0.04 -3.66
N VAL A 174 3.93 0.45 -4.52
CA VAL A 174 4.28 1.26 -5.70
C VAL A 174 4.72 2.67 -5.30
N ASP A 175 4.04 3.24 -4.31
CA ASP A 175 4.20 4.62 -3.86
C ASP A 175 4.90 4.69 -2.49
N HIS A 176 5.45 3.57 -2.02
CA HIS A 176 6.06 3.43 -0.70
C HIS A 176 7.21 4.43 -0.63
N ILE A 177 7.23 5.24 0.43
CA ILE A 177 8.28 6.24 0.67
C ILE A 177 9.53 5.54 1.23
N TYR A 178 9.87 4.37 0.68
CA TYR A 178 11.07 3.61 1.02
C TYR A 178 12.20 4.56 0.68
N LYS A 179 12.74 5.21 1.71
CA LYS A 179 13.91 6.04 1.57
C LYS A 179 15.04 5.08 1.24
N LYS A 180 15.26 4.81 -0.05
CA LYS A 180 16.42 4.05 -0.51
C LYS A 180 17.63 4.74 0.08
N SER A 181 18.47 3.97 0.74
CA SER A 181 19.73 4.42 1.31
C SER A 181 20.88 3.68 0.64
N ILE A 182 22.08 4.23 0.74
CA ILE A 182 23.28 3.49 0.37
C ILE A 182 23.46 2.39 1.41
N SER A 183 23.66 1.14 1.02
CA SER A 183 23.92 0.04 1.97
C SER A 183 25.41 -0.24 2.14
N ARG A 184 26.19 -0.11 1.06
CA ARG A 184 27.63 -0.36 1.04
C ARG A 184 28.31 0.39 -0.10
N ILE A 185 29.54 0.82 0.14
CA ILE A 185 30.47 1.24 -0.90
C ILE A 185 31.67 0.30 -0.91
N THR A 186 31.98 -0.27 -2.07
CA THR A 186 33.13 -1.17 -2.26
C THR A 186 34.23 -0.43 -3.02
N VAL A 187 35.43 -0.38 -2.45
CA VAL A 187 36.62 0.15 -3.13
C VAL A 187 37.31 -1.00 -3.86
N LYS A 188 37.36 -0.94 -5.19
CA LYS A 188 38.02 -1.96 -6.03
C LYS A 188 39.48 -1.64 -6.31
N ASN A 189 39.80 -0.37 -6.54
CA ASN A 189 41.16 0.15 -6.66
C ASN A 189 41.21 1.52 -5.97
N GLY A 190 41.97 1.62 -4.88
CA GLY A 190 42.03 2.81 -4.05
C GLY A 190 42.91 3.95 -4.56
N GLY A 191 43.61 3.74 -5.70
CA GLY A 191 44.61 4.67 -6.21
C GLY A 191 45.78 4.91 -5.24
N THR A 192 46.58 5.94 -5.48
CA THR A 192 47.76 6.27 -4.67
C THR A 192 47.86 7.77 -4.39
N GLY A 193 48.57 8.15 -3.31
CA GLY A 193 48.84 9.54 -2.97
C GLY A 193 47.79 10.19 -2.05
N TYR A 194 46.90 9.40 -1.47
CA TYR A 194 45.85 9.89 -0.58
C TYR A 194 46.34 10.02 0.88
N THR A 195 45.62 10.82 1.66
CA THR A 195 45.70 10.87 3.13
C THR A 195 44.28 10.69 3.66
N ALA A 196 44.11 9.98 4.78
CA ALA A 196 42.77 9.71 5.32
C ALA A 196 41.98 11.00 5.60
N GLY A 197 40.66 10.97 5.38
CA GLY A 197 39.81 12.15 5.50
C GLY A 197 38.32 11.87 5.42
N LYS A 198 37.53 12.96 5.39
CA LYS A 198 36.08 12.91 5.17
C LYS A 198 35.78 12.69 3.69
N LEU A 199 34.73 11.94 3.40
CA LEU A 199 34.17 11.86 2.07
C LEU A 199 33.59 13.22 1.69
N VAL A 200 33.88 13.64 0.47
CA VAL A 200 33.17 14.74 -0.20
C VAL A 200 32.20 14.09 -1.16
N VAL A 201 30.92 14.26 -0.91
CA VAL A 201 29.85 13.71 -1.72
C VAL A 201 29.14 14.87 -2.40
N ASN A 202 28.95 14.77 -3.71
CA ASN A 202 28.03 15.65 -4.42
C ASN A 202 26.67 14.96 -4.48
N ASP A 203 25.68 15.52 -3.81
CA ASP A 203 24.30 15.04 -3.73
C ASP A 203 23.30 15.96 -4.47
N GLU A 204 23.80 16.94 -5.23
CA GLU A 204 22.97 17.83 -6.03
C GLU A 204 22.10 17.05 -7.03
N GLY A 205 20.80 17.37 -7.05
CA GLY A 205 19.83 16.79 -7.99
C GLY A 205 19.47 15.32 -7.70
N THR A 206 19.96 14.71 -6.62
CA THR A 206 19.71 13.29 -6.33
C THR A 206 18.34 12.99 -5.69
N GLY A 207 17.64 14.02 -5.21
CA GLY A 207 16.38 13.88 -4.46
C GLY A 207 16.53 13.29 -3.05
N GLY A 208 17.70 12.73 -2.71
CA GLY A 208 18.00 12.14 -1.41
C GLY A 208 18.71 13.09 -0.46
N SER A 209 18.81 12.71 0.81
CA SER A 209 19.39 13.52 1.89
C SER A 209 20.92 13.57 1.95
N GLY A 210 21.62 13.07 0.93
CA GLY A 210 23.08 12.98 0.91
C GLY A 210 23.69 11.89 1.80
N LEU A 211 24.81 11.34 1.33
CA LEU A 211 25.64 10.35 2.03
C LEU A 211 26.77 11.10 2.76
N ALA A 212 27.17 10.64 3.95
CA ALA A 212 28.39 11.11 4.61
C ALA A 212 29.21 9.96 5.19
N GLY A 213 30.52 10.18 5.30
CA GLY A 213 31.43 9.18 5.85
C GLY A 213 32.90 9.63 5.82
N THR A 214 33.78 8.66 6.06
CA THR A 214 35.23 8.80 5.98
C THR A 214 35.81 7.72 5.10
N TYR A 215 37.04 7.91 4.63
CA TYR A 215 37.79 6.87 3.94
C TYR A 215 39.11 6.58 4.66
N HIS A 216 39.48 5.30 4.72
CA HIS A 216 40.70 4.83 5.35
C HIS A 216 41.81 4.69 4.32
N VAL A 217 43.00 5.16 4.68
CA VAL A 217 44.18 5.13 3.80
C VAL A 217 45.29 4.32 4.45
N THR A 218 45.85 3.37 3.69
CA THR A 218 47.03 2.59 4.07
C THR A 218 48.09 2.76 2.99
N ASN A 219 49.30 3.19 3.36
CA ASN A 219 50.41 3.43 2.42
C ASN A 219 50.03 4.32 1.22
N GLY A 220 49.19 5.34 1.45
CA GLY A 220 48.72 6.25 0.41
C GLY A 220 47.59 5.71 -0.47
N VAL A 221 47.06 4.52 -0.20
CA VAL A 221 45.97 3.86 -0.94
C VAL A 221 44.68 3.87 -0.13
N ILE A 222 43.54 4.23 -0.74
CA ILE A 222 42.24 4.10 -0.08
C ILE A 222 41.86 2.62 0.03
N THR A 223 41.60 2.14 1.24
CA THR A 223 41.37 0.71 1.53
C THR A 223 39.93 0.41 1.90
N SER A 224 39.21 1.35 2.48
CA SER A 224 37.80 1.21 2.80
C SER A 224 37.11 2.56 2.94
N ILE A 225 35.78 2.54 2.84
CA ILE A 225 34.92 3.67 3.15
C ILE A 225 34.06 3.28 4.35
N ASN A 226 34.08 4.11 5.38
CA ASN A 226 33.19 4.01 6.51
C ASN A 226 32.05 5.01 6.32
N ILE A 227 30.82 4.51 6.23
CA ILE A 227 29.64 5.35 6.04
C ILE A 227 29.07 5.69 7.41
N THR A 228 28.93 6.97 7.70
CA THR A 228 28.36 7.46 8.98
C THR A 228 26.94 8.02 8.81
N ASN A 229 26.56 8.40 7.59
CA ASN A 229 25.20 8.70 7.19
C ASN A 229 24.95 8.03 5.85
N TYR A 230 24.05 7.07 5.79
CA TYR A 230 23.75 6.30 4.59
C TYR A 230 22.94 7.08 3.53
N GLY A 231 22.45 8.26 3.90
CA GLY A 231 21.49 9.01 3.09
C GLY A 231 20.15 8.27 2.97
N GLY A 232 19.12 8.99 2.52
CA GLY A 232 17.80 8.40 2.31
C GLY A 232 16.98 9.21 1.32
N GLY A 233 16.06 8.55 0.62
CA GLY A 233 15.15 9.20 -0.33
C GLY A 233 15.72 9.28 -1.75
N TYR A 234 16.72 8.46 -2.07
CA TYR A 234 17.23 8.38 -3.44
C TYR A 234 16.17 7.80 -4.38
N LEU A 235 15.83 8.56 -5.42
CA LEU A 235 14.94 8.13 -6.49
C LEU A 235 15.72 7.33 -7.54
N THR A 236 15.02 6.47 -8.30
CA THR A 236 15.58 5.73 -9.45
C THR A 236 15.19 6.38 -10.75
#